data_AF-A0A517QSX7-F1
#
_entry.id   AF-A0A517QSX7-F1
#
_cell.length_a   1.000
_cell.length_b   1.000
_cell.length_c   1.000
_cell.angle_alpha   90.00
_cell.angle_beta   90.00
_cell.angle_gamma   90.00
#
_symmetry.space_group_name_H-M   'P 1'
#
loop_
_entity.id
_entity.type
_entity.pdbx_description
1 polymer ?
#
loop_
_entity_poly.entity_id
_entity_poly.type
_entity_poly.pdbx_seq_one_letter_code
_entity_poly.pdbx_strand_id
1 'polypeptide(L)'
;MDIAELEQLVDQPLWMKVLETYNELIIQAGQERLEDEQGTRWVGRITSLDETDADELSWIHGQLIAYGWLTFQLEGREEGLLYRITSAGKKASEQAKKLAEQQEKVAA
;
A
#
# COMPACT_ATOMS: atom_id res chain seq x y z
N MET A 1 -7.74 -9.46 -10.87
CA MET A 1 -6.50 -8.71 -11.11
C MET A 1 -5.93 -9.25 -12.38
N ASP A 2 -5.73 -8.36 -13.33
CA ASP A 2 -5.14 -8.69 -14.63
C ASP A 2 -3.62 -8.86 -14.49
N ILE A 3 -3.01 -9.67 -15.33
CA ILE A 3 -1.56 -9.88 -15.38
C ILE A 3 -0.86 -8.56 -15.68
N ALA A 4 -1.42 -7.73 -16.58
CA ALA A 4 -0.85 -6.42 -16.91
C ALA A 4 -0.77 -5.48 -15.69
N GLU A 5 -1.75 -5.54 -14.78
CA GLU A 5 -1.71 -4.76 -13.54
C GLU A 5 -0.62 -5.28 -12.58
N LEU A 6 -0.41 -6.60 -12.53
CA LEU A 6 0.65 -7.20 -11.72
C LEU A 6 2.04 -6.87 -12.27
N GLU A 7 2.22 -6.93 -13.59
CA GLU A 7 3.45 -6.52 -14.27
C GLU A 7 3.76 -5.05 -14.01
N GLN A 8 2.75 -4.17 -14.11
CA GLN A 8 2.90 -2.76 -13.74
C GLN A 8 3.39 -2.59 -12.31
N LEU A 9 2.90 -3.40 -11.37
CA LEU A 9 3.31 -3.32 -9.96
C LEU A 9 4.72 -3.87 -9.74
N VAL A 10 5.13 -4.91 -10.49
CA VAL A 10 6.50 -5.43 -10.50
C VAL A 10 7.49 -4.38 -11.05
N ASP A 11 7.11 -3.67 -12.11
CA ASP A 11 7.92 -2.64 -12.75
C ASP A 11 8.02 -1.34 -11.92
N GLN A 12 7.21 -1.21 -10.86
CA GLN A 12 7.15 -0.03 -10.00
C GLN A 12 7.56 -0.38 -8.55
N PRO A 13 8.86 -0.55 -8.26
CA PRO A 13 9.33 -0.98 -6.94
C PRO A 13 8.92 -0.02 -5.83
N LEU A 14 8.82 1.28 -6.11
CA LEU A 14 8.39 2.27 -5.13
C LEU A 14 6.89 2.16 -4.80
N TRP A 15 6.05 1.78 -5.77
CA TRP A 15 4.62 1.54 -5.52
C TRP A 15 4.41 0.33 -4.62
N MET A 16 5.16 -0.74 -4.90
CA MET A 16 5.21 -1.93 -4.04
C MET A 16 5.59 -1.55 -2.62
N LYS A 17 6.63 -0.75 -2.46
CA LYS A 17 7.10 -0.32 -1.15
C LYS A 17 6.06 0.53 -0.40
N VAL A 18 5.37 1.45 -1.07
CA VAL A 18 4.26 2.22 -0.46
C VAL A 18 3.15 1.29 0.05
N LEU A 19 2.73 0.30 -0.74
CA LEU A 19 1.72 -0.69 -0.31
C LEU A 19 2.19 -1.50 0.90
N GLU A 20 3.45 -1.94 0.90
CA GLU A 20 4.06 -2.67 2.02
C GLU A 20 4.11 -1.83 3.29
N THR A 21 4.60 -0.60 3.19
CA THR A 21 4.67 0.33 4.33
C THR A 21 3.28 0.58 4.92
N TYR A 22 2.25 0.77 4.09
CA TYR A 22 0.88 0.89 4.59
C TYR A 22 0.40 -0.37 5.31
N ASN A 23 0.69 -1.56 4.77
CA ASN A 23 0.31 -2.81 5.39
C ASN A 23 1.03 -3.01 6.74
N GLU A 24 2.31 -2.66 6.84
CA GLU A 24 3.09 -2.72 8.08
C GLU A 24 2.55 -1.76 9.14
N LEU A 25 2.31 -0.50 8.79
CA LEU A 25 1.73 0.49 9.71
C LEU A 25 0.37 0.04 10.24
N ILE A 26 -0.47 -0.57 9.39
CA ILE A 26 -1.77 -1.13 9.78
C ILE A 26 -1.64 -2.30 10.75
N ILE A 27 -0.65 -3.18 10.53
CA ILE A 27 -0.37 -4.30 11.43
C ILE A 27 0.12 -3.78 12.78
N GLN A 28 1.04 -2.81 12.79
CA GLN A 28 1.56 -2.18 14.00
C GLN A 28 0.45 -1.50 14.80
N ALA A 29 -0.39 -0.68 14.16
CA ALA A 29 -1.58 -0.08 14.79
C ALA A 29 -2.60 -1.13 15.27
N GLY A 30 -2.52 -2.37 14.77
CA GLY A 30 -3.30 -3.50 15.25
C GLY A 30 -2.74 -4.13 16.53
N GLN A 31 -1.41 -4.17 16.69
CA GLN A 31 -0.71 -4.78 17.82
C GLN A 31 -0.79 -3.95 19.10
N GLU A 32 -0.96 -2.63 18.98
CA GLU A 32 -1.07 -1.70 20.11
C GLU A 32 -2.46 -1.70 20.78
N ARG A 33 -3.37 -2.57 20.35
CA ARG A 33 -4.75 -2.63 20.83
C ARG A 33 -4.92 -3.50 22.09
N LEU A 34 -5.91 -3.13 22.90
CA LEU A 34 -6.59 -4.01 23.85
C LEU A 34 -7.51 -4.99 23.09
N GLU A 35 -7.71 -6.20 23.62
CA GLU A 35 -8.39 -7.33 22.94
C GLU A 35 -9.83 -7.05 22.47
N ASP A 36 -10.48 -6.04 23.05
CA ASP A 36 -11.89 -5.70 22.89
C ASP A 36 -12.18 -4.65 21.80
N GLU A 37 -11.15 -3.95 21.33
CA GLU A 37 -11.31 -2.99 20.25
C GLU A 37 -11.36 -3.69 18.89
N GLN A 38 -12.55 -3.71 18.26
CA GLN A 38 -12.80 -4.28 16.92
C GLN A 38 -12.79 -3.20 15.81
N GLY A 39 -12.67 -3.60 14.53
CA GLY A 39 -12.80 -2.70 13.37
C GLY A 39 -11.55 -2.59 12.49
N THR A 40 -11.72 -2.06 11.28
CA THR A 40 -10.63 -1.91 10.29
C THR A 40 -9.73 -0.72 10.62
N ARG A 41 -8.42 -0.91 10.66
CA ARG A 41 -7.44 0.15 10.93
C ARG A 41 -7.27 1.08 9.74
N TRP A 42 -6.94 2.31 10.08
CA TRP A 42 -6.55 3.38 9.19
C TRP A 42 -5.28 4.00 9.75
N VAL A 43 -4.41 4.49 8.88
CA VAL A 43 -3.15 5.11 9.30
C VAL A 43 -2.99 6.45 8.61
N GLY A 44 -2.19 7.33 9.22
CA GLY A 44 -1.86 8.62 8.64
C GLY A 44 -1.22 8.48 7.26
N ARG A 45 -1.32 9.54 6.46
CA ARG A 45 -0.66 9.62 5.17
C ARG A 45 0.85 9.46 5.30
N ILE A 46 1.46 8.61 4.47
CA ILE A 46 2.92 8.55 4.34
C ILE A 46 3.38 9.81 3.61
N THR A 47 4.27 10.58 4.23
CA THR A 47 4.79 11.85 3.69
C THR A 47 6.27 11.81 3.36
N SER A 48 6.96 10.73 3.70
CA SER A 48 8.38 10.48 3.40
C SER A 48 8.65 8.98 3.35
N LEU A 49 9.35 8.51 2.33
CA LEU A 49 9.75 7.11 2.16
C LEU A 49 11.03 7.06 1.30
N ASP A 50 12.14 6.53 1.82
CA ASP A 50 13.43 6.40 1.10
C ASP A 50 13.83 7.61 0.25
N GLU A 51 13.90 8.79 0.85
CA GLU A 51 14.27 10.03 0.15
C GLU A 51 13.27 10.49 -0.93
N THR A 52 12.17 9.75 -1.14
CA THR A 52 11.06 10.14 -2.01
C THR A 52 10.35 11.34 -1.40
N ASP A 53 10.19 12.39 -2.21
CA ASP A 53 9.51 13.59 -1.78
C ASP A 53 7.98 13.42 -1.67
N ALA A 54 7.34 14.41 -1.04
CA ALA A 54 5.90 14.37 -0.79
C ALA A 54 5.06 14.47 -2.08
N ASP A 55 5.60 15.05 -3.16
CA ASP A 55 4.88 15.25 -4.42
C ASP A 55 4.83 13.95 -5.23
N GLU A 56 5.96 13.24 -5.33
CA GLU A 56 6.03 11.91 -5.91
C GLU A 56 5.17 10.92 -5.12
N LEU A 57 5.24 10.95 -3.78
CA LEU A 57 4.35 10.16 -2.95
C LEU A 57 2.87 10.52 -3.22
N SER A 58 2.53 11.81 -3.37
CA SER A 58 1.16 12.23 -3.74
C SER A 58 0.68 11.57 -5.02
N TRP A 59 1.53 11.56 -6.05
CA TRP A 59 1.22 10.93 -7.32
C TRP A 59 1.03 9.41 -7.16
N ILE A 60 1.93 8.73 -6.44
CA ILE A 60 1.84 7.29 -6.18
C ILE A 60 0.55 6.93 -5.45
N HIS A 61 0.17 7.67 -4.40
CA HIS A 61 -1.11 7.46 -3.71
C HIS A 61 -2.28 7.53 -4.69
N GLY A 62 -2.29 8.52 -5.57
CA GLY A 62 -3.33 8.68 -6.59
C GLY A 62 -3.40 7.47 -7.53
N GLN A 63 -2.26 6.96 -7.99
CA GLN A 63 -2.20 5.76 -8.83
C GLN A 63 -2.74 4.54 -8.09
N LEU A 64 -2.24 4.27 -6.89
CA LEU A 64 -2.67 3.12 -6.09
C LEU A 64 -4.17 3.17 -5.74
N ILE A 65 -4.73 4.37 -5.55
CA ILE A 65 -6.17 4.57 -5.38
C ILE A 65 -6.94 4.28 -6.68
N ALA A 66 -6.43 4.75 -7.83
CA ALA A 66 -7.05 4.50 -9.13
C ALA A 66 -7.11 3.00 -9.47
N TYR A 67 -6.07 2.23 -9.12
CA TYR A 67 -6.06 0.76 -9.23
C TYR A 67 -6.91 0.05 -8.15
N GLY A 68 -7.44 0.79 -7.16
CA GLY A 68 -8.22 0.23 -6.06
C GLY A 68 -7.38 -0.56 -5.04
N TRP A 69 -6.06 -0.39 -5.04
CA TRP A 69 -5.14 -1.06 -4.11
C TRP A 69 -4.96 -0.29 -2.81
N LEU A 70 -5.17 1.02 -2.85
CA LEU A 70 -5.21 1.89 -1.70
C LEU A 70 -6.58 2.59 -1.63
N THR A 71 -7.01 2.92 -0.42
CA THR A 71 -8.20 3.74 -0.18
C THR A 71 -7.90 4.77 0.90
N PHE A 72 -8.71 5.82 0.96
CA PHE A 72 -8.57 6.88 1.93
C PHE A 72 -9.92 7.30 2.51
N GLN A 73 -9.88 7.91 3.68
CA GLN A 73 -11.01 8.61 4.30
C GLN A 73 -10.53 9.90 4.97
N LEU A 74 -11.47 10.80 5.24
CA LEU A 74 -11.20 12.02 6.00
C LEU A 74 -11.32 11.74 7.50
N GLU A 75 -10.37 12.25 8.27
CA GLU A 75 -10.47 12.31 9.73
C GLU A 75 -10.93 13.70 10.13
N GLY A 76 -12.17 13.81 10.60
CA GLY A 76 -12.73 15.06 11.12
C GLY A 76 -12.60 16.29 10.20
N ARG A 77 -12.79 17.49 10.76
CA ARG A 77 -12.59 18.77 10.04
C ARG A 77 -11.16 19.30 10.17
N GLU A 78 -10.37 18.77 11.11
CA GLU A 78 -9.02 19.27 11.43
C GLU A 78 -7.91 18.20 11.32
N GLU A 79 -8.23 16.92 11.12
CA GLU A 79 -7.30 15.80 11.42
C GLU A 79 -6.67 15.12 10.18
N GLY A 80 -6.98 15.57 8.96
CA GLY A 80 -6.25 15.19 7.75
C GLY A 80 -6.78 13.94 7.04
N LEU A 81 -5.91 13.31 6.22
CA LEU A 81 -6.27 12.15 5.39
C LEU A 81 -5.71 10.87 6.00
N LEU A 82 -6.61 9.90 6.20
CA LEU A 82 -6.27 8.55 6.61
C LEU A 82 -6.30 7.60 5.42
N TYR A 83 -5.38 6.65 5.42
CA TYR A 83 -5.18 5.71 4.33
C TYR A 83 -5.24 4.28 4.82
N ARG A 84 -5.58 3.39 3.89
CA ARG A 84 -5.61 1.96 4.13
C ARG A 84 -5.35 1.17 2.85
N ILE A 85 -4.50 0.16 2.93
CA ILE A 85 -4.39 -0.85 1.86
C ILE A 85 -5.69 -1.67 1.78
N THR A 86 -6.22 -1.86 0.58
CA THR A 86 -7.42 -2.66 0.37
C THR A 86 -7.09 -4.16 0.35
N SER A 87 -8.10 -5.03 0.48
CA SER A 87 -7.89 -6.47 0.27
C SER A 87 -7.38 -6.79 -1.14
N ALA A 88 -7.78 -5.97 -2.13
CA ALA A 88 -7.25 -6.09 -3.50
C ALA A 88 -5.77 -5.70 -3.54
N GLY A 89 -5.36 -4.60 -2.91
CA GLY A 89 -3.96 -4.18 -2.82
C GLY A 89 -3.07 -5.21 -2.13
N LYS A 90 -3.53 -5.80 -1.02
CA LYS A 90 -2.78 -6.88 -0.34
C LYS A 90 -2.54 -8.07 -1.27
N LYS A 91 -3.60 -8.51 -1.95
CA LYS A 91 -3.51 -9.60 -2.93
C LYS A 91 -2.61 -9.24 -4.10
N ALA A 92 -2.64 -7.98 -4.57
CA ALA A 92 -1.78 -7.48 -5.63
C ALA A 92 -0.31 -7.59 -5.24
N SER A 93 0.06 -7.08 -4.07
CA SER A 93 1.44 -7.13 -3.58
C SER A 93 1.93 -8.57 -3.43
N GLU A 94 1.12 -9.47 -2.88
CA GLU A 94 1.49 -10.89 -2.76
C GLU A 94 1.68 -11.58 -4.12
N GLN A 95 0.82 -11.28 -5.10
CA GLN A 95 0.91 -11.85 -6.44
C GLN A 95 2.07 -11.27 -7.24
N ALA A 96 2.32 -9.96 -7.14
CA ALA A 96 3.44 -9.28 -7.78
C ALA A 96 4.79 -9.80 -7.27
N LYS A 97 4.93 -10.04 -5.94
CA LYS A 97 6.13 -10.69 -5.38
C LYS A 97 6.40 -12.05 -5.99
N LYS A 98 5.38 -12.90 -6.06
CA LYS A 98 5.50 -14.24 -6.66
C LYS A 98 5.87 -14.17 -8.14
N LEU A 99 5.32 -13.20 -8.86
CA LEU A 99 5.63 -12.98 -10.27
C LEU A 99 7.10 -12.55 -10.44
N ALA A 100 7.57 -11.58 -9.65
CA ALA A 100 8.97 -11.12 -9.67
C ALA A 100 9.95 -12.28 -9.36
N GLU A 101 9.67 -13.07 -8.32
CA GLU A 101 10.48 -14.27 -7.98
C GLU A 101 10.52 -15.31 -9.11
N GLN A 102 9.42 -15.47 -9.85
CA GLN A 102 9.36 -16.39 -10.99
C GLN A 102 10.17 -15.87 -12.18
N GLN A 103 10.10 -14.57 -12.47
CA GLN A 103 10.85 -13.93 -13.54
C GLN A 103 12.37 -14.03 -13.28
N GLU A 104 12.81 -13.81 -12.03
CA GLU A 104 14.21 -13.96 -11.64
C GLU A 104 14.73 -15.39 -11.85
N LYS A 105 13.93 -16.41 -11.50
CA LYS A 105 14.28 -17.83 -11.69
C LYS A 105 14.36 -18.27 -13.15
N VAL A 106 13.64 -17.61 -14.05
CA VAL A 106 13.69 -17.90 -15.50
C VAL A 106 14.87 -17.19 -16.16
N ALA A 107 15.31 -16.06 -15.60
CA ALA A 107 16.43 -15.27 -16.12
C ALA A 107 17.81 -15.76 -15.64
N ALA A 108 17.87 -16.59 -14.59
CA ALA A 108 19.08 -17.19 -14.01
C ALA A 108 19.41 -18.56 -14.64
#